data_AF-A0ABD8AKW6-F1
#
_entry.id   AF-A0ABD8AKW6-F1
#
_cell.length_a   1.000
_cell.length_b   1.000
_cell.length_c   1.000
_cell.angle_alpha   90.00
_cell.angle_beta   90.00
_cell.angle_gamma   90.00
#
_symmetry.space_group_name_H-M   'P 1'
#
loop_
_entity.id
_entity.type
_entity.pdbx_description
1 polymer ?
#
loop_
_entity_poly.entity_id
_entity_poly.type
_entity_poly.pdbx_seq_one_letter_code
_entity_poly.pdbx_strand_id
1 'polypeptide(L)'
;MKKTMMLTLLIVITAGMIWFNWGLVRTGQNQPDSTFGTSGWQENRLIAHAFGGVNGASYTNSYEAFITNYNRGYRLFEVDLVQTTDGKLVARHDWSQKLQPDLAAHRGRNVTTLQFENSLIMGRFHPLTLPDILQLMQQYPDFDLIVDTKAGSKEQIQQQFAHLVNEVQRTDPALLNRIIPEIFSPEMYDTVMGIHPFPNKIYSLYKTGASAESIVEFVRDKQLTAVAMPVYRVYLNPNLVPTLHKFGVKSYVHTVNSRPVMQILSRFGVHGFYTDQEESPAELMLADAPPGHVEFSEYMSSGLVNIRNIVMKVRNNGYK
;
A
#
# COMPACT_ATOMS: atom_id res chain seq x y z
N MET A 1 -73.00 -7.37 -19.93
CA MET A 1 -71.64 -7.53 -19.34
C MET A 1 -70.55 -6.87 -20.21
N LYS A 2 -70.73 -5.62 -20.63
CA LYS A 2 -69.74 -4.89 -21.47
C LYS A 2 -69.46 -3.45 -20.99
N LYS A 3 -70.03 -3.02 -19.86
CA LYS A 3 -69.78 -1.69 -19.27
C LYS A 3 -68.92 -1.72 -17.99
N THR A 4 -68.67 -2.91 -17.41
CA THR A 4 -67.82 -3.07 -16.22
C THR A 4 -66.38 -3.48 -16.54
N MET A 5 -66.09 -3.93 -17.77
CA MET A 5 -64.72 -4.26 -18.22
C MET A 5 -63.93 -3.07 -18.79
N MET A 6 -64.57 -1.95 -19.13
CA MET A 6 -63.87 -0.73 -19.57
C MET A 6 -63.40 0.17 -18.41
N LEU A 7 -63.96 0.00 -17.20
CA LEU A 7 -63.61 0.84 -16.05
C LEU A 7 -62.35 0.33 -15.31
N THR A 8 -62.09 -0.98 -15.34
CA THR A 8 -60.89 -1.59 -14.74
C THR A 8 -59.63 -1.44 -15.60
N LEU A 9 -59.77 -1.25 -16.91
CA LEU A 9 -58.63 -1.04 -17.81
C LEU A 9 -58.11 0.42 -17.79
N LEU A 10 -58.96 1.39 -17.44
CA LEU A 10 -58.57 2.81 -17.37
C LEU A 10 -57.78 3.15 -16.09
N ILE A 11 -58.04 2.46 -14.97
CA ILE A 11 -57.36 2.70 -13.68
C ILE A 11 -55.91 2.16 -13.68
N VAL A 12 -55.63 1.10 -14.44
CA VAL A 12 -54.28 0.52 -14.56
C VAL A 12 -53.37 1.36 -15.47
N ILE A 13 -53.93 2.07 -16.46
CA ILE A 13 -53.14 2.91 -17.37
C ILE A 13 -52.85 4.30 -16.76
N THR A 14 -53.71 4.84 -15.88
CA THR A 14 -53.44 6.11 -15.18
C THR A 14 -52.52 5.97 -13.96
N ALA A 15 -52.39 4.79 -13.35
CA ALA A 15 -51.38 4.54 -12.31
C ALA A 15 -49.97 4.32 -12.88
N GLY A 16 -49.85 3.82 -14.13
CA GLY A 16 -48.58 3.59 -14.81
C GLY A 16 -47.88 4.84 -15.37
N MET A 17 -48.60 5.95 -15.56
CA MET A 17 -48.02 7.21 -16.07
C MET A 17 -47.67 8.24 -14.99
N ILE A 18 -48.06 8.02 -13.74
CA ILE A 18 -47.76 8.93 -12.61
C ILE A 18 -46.48 8.47 -11.84
N TRP A 19 -45.92 7.30 -12.17
CA TRP A 19 -44.63 6.83 -11.62
C TRP A 19 -43.42 7.05 -12.54
N PHE A 20 -43.60 7.67 -13.71
CA PHE A 20 -42.51 7.88 -14.68
C PHE A 20 -42.14 9.35 -14.90
N ASN A 21 -42.65 10.29 -14.10
CA ASN A 21 -42.40 11.72 -14.35
C ASN A 21 -42.38 12.62 -13.11
N TRP A 22 -41.60 12.23 -12.09
CA TRP A 22 -41.16 13.17 -11.06
C TRP A 22 -39.64 13.12 -10.90
N GLY A 23 -38.97 14.17 -11.41
CA GLY A 23 -37.76 14.68 -10.77
C GLY A 23 -36.41 14.38 -11.40
N LEU A 24 -36.26 14.42 -12.73
CA LEU A 24 -34.94 14.68 -13.31
C LEU A 24 -34.61 16.17 -13.14
N VAL A 25 -34.15 16.55 -11.94
CA VAL A 25 -33.55 17.86 -11.71
C VAL A 25 -32.22 17.89 -12.45
N ARG A 26 -32.21 18.55 -13.63
CA ARG A 26 -30.97 19.00 -14.29
C ARG A 26 -30.44 20.20 -13.51
N THR A 27 -29.51 19.98 -12.60
CA THR A 27 -28.52 20.99 -12.24
C THR A 27 -27.30 20.74 -13.12
N GLY A 28 -27.22 21.49 -14.23
CA GLY A 28 -25.95 21.70 -14.90
C GLY A 28 -25.05 22.49 -13.96
N GLN A 29 -24.00 21.83 -13.47
CA GLN A 29 -22.76 22.49 -13.11
C GLN A 29 -21.65 21.72 -13.80
N ASN A 30 -20.85 22.47 -14.56
CA ASN A 30 -19.56 22.05 -15.09
C ASN A 30 -18.73 21.45 -13.93
N GLN A 31 -18.75 20.12 -13.82
CA GLN A 31 -17.63 19.40 -13.24
C GLN A 31 -16.53 19.48 -14.30
N PRO A 32 -15.32 19.95 -13.99
CA PRO A 32 -14.22 19.68 -14.89
C PRO A 32 -14.12 18.15 -14.95
N ASP A 33 -14.22 17.59 -16.15
CA ASP A 33 -13.80 16.22 -16.42
C ASP A 33 -12.32 16.11 -16.04
N SER A 34 -12.04 15.83 -14.78
CA SER A 34 -10.73 15.36 -14.35
C SER A 34 -10.71 13.86 -14.59
N THR A 35 -10.69 13.47 -15.85
CA THR A 35 -10.24 12.14 -16.26
C THR A 35 -8.72 12.05 -16.07
N PHE A 36 -8.26 12.19 -14.82
CA PHE A 36 -7.02 11.58 -14.37
C PHE A 36 -7.46 10.25 -13.78
N GLY A 37 -7.35 9.18 -14.58
CA GLY A 37 -7.75 7.84 -14.15
C GLY A 37 -7.00 7.46 -12.88
N THR A 38 -7.66 7.55 -11.73
CA THR A 38 -7.16 6.96 -10.50
C THR A 38 -7.12 5.46 -10.74
N SER A 39 -5.93 4.85 -10.69
CA SER A 39 -5.83 3.39 -10.72
C SER A 39 -6.74 2.84 -9.64
N GLY A 40 -7.48 1.76 -9.94
CA GLY A 40 -8.30 1.04 -8.96
C GLY A 40 -7.45 0.29 -7.93
N TRP A 41 -6.25 0.79 -7.61
CA TRP A 41 -5.22 0.11 -6.84
C TRP A 41 -5.72 -0.35 -5.48
N GLN A 42 -6.65 0.41 -4.89
CA GLN A 42 -7.28 0.12 -3.61
C GLN A 42 -8.22 -1.09 -3.63
N GLU A 43 -8.62 -1.59 -4.79
CA GLU A 43 -9.37 -2.84 -4.91
C GLU A 43 -8.48 -4.06 -4.58
N ASN A 44 -7.16 -3.90 -4.68
CA ASN A 44 -6.21 -4.93 -4.26
C ASN A 44 -6.14 -5.00 -2.74
N ARG A 45 -6.52 -6.16 -2.17
CA ARG A 45 -6.47 -6.38 -0.72
C ARG A 45 -5.10 -6.82 -0.21
N LEU A 46 -4.19 -7.22 -1.09
CA LEU A 46 -2.84 -7.60 -0.71
C LEU A 46 -1.79 -6.76 -1.42
N ILE A 47 -0.79 -6.38 -0.64
CA ILE A 47 0.42 -5.68 -1.07
C ILE A 47 1.57 -6.68 -0.95
N ALA A 48 2.23 -6.98 -2.07
CA ALA A 48 3.44 -7.79 -2.07
C ALA A 48 4.60 -6.96 -1.49
N HIS A 49 4.95 -7.24 -0.24
CA HIS A 49 5.94 -6.48 0.53
C HIS A 49 7.36 -6.79 0.05
N ALA A 50 8.15 -5.77 -0.27
CA ALA A 50 9.46 -5.88 -0.91
C ALA A 50 9.43 -6.77 -2.18
N PHE A 51 8.42 -6.55 -3.02
CA PHE A 51 7.98 -7.39 -4.16
C PHE A 51 7.46 -8.79 -3.82
N GLY A 52 7.30 -9.12 -2.54
CA GLY A 52 6.73 -10.38 -2.03
C GLY A 52 7.78 -11.49 -1.83
N GLY A 53 7.32 -12.63 -1.33
CA GLY A 53 8.15 -13.81 -1.13
C GLY A 53 8.50 -14.52 -2.44
N VAL A 54 9.69 -15.12 -2.50
CA VAL A 54 10.14 -15.92 -3.64
C VAL A 54 11.12 -17.02 -3.21
N ASN A 55 10.81 -18.27 -3.56
CA ASN A 55 11.68 -19.44 -3.33
C ASN A 55 12.22 -19.54 -1.90
N GLY A 56 11.35 -19.31 -0.91
CA GLY A 56 11.62 -19.34 0.53
C GLY A 56 12.29 -18.09 1.08
N ALA A 57 12.46 -17.03 0.28
CA ALA A 57 13.07 -15.76 0.70
C ALA A 57 12.06 -14.61 0.69
N SER A 58 12.23 -13.66 1.60
CA SER A 58 11.47 -12.41 1.73
C SER A 58 12.41 -11.21 1.77
N TYR A 59 11.89 -9.98 1.70
CA TYR A 59 12.70 -8.74 1.68
C TYR A 59 13.70 -8.66 0.51
N THR A 60 13.44 -9.39 -0.58
CA THR A 60 14.42 -9.49 -1.65
C THR A 60 14.46 -8.21 -2.49
N ASN A 61 13.33 -7.52 -2.69
CA ASN A 61 13.23 -6.39 -3.61
C ASN A 61 13.77 -6.71 -5.02
N SER A 62 13.59 -7.96 -5.47
CA SER A 62 14.25 -8.51 -6.65
C SER A 62 13.33 -8.65 -7.86
N TYR A 63 13.93 -8.80 -9.04
CA TYR A 63 13.22 -9.10 -10.28
C TYR A 63 12.41 -10.40 -10.18
N GLU A 64 13.00 -11.46 -9.62
CA GLU A 64 12.33 -12.75 -9.47
C GLU A 64 11.12 -12.67 -8.55
N ALA A 65 11.21 -11.91 -7.46
CA ALA A 65 10.07 -11.67 -6.58
C ALA A 65 8.94 -10.97 -7.33
N PHE A 66 9.26 -9.90 -8.06
CA PHE A 66 8.27 -9.18 -8.85
C PHE A 66 7.58 -10.09 -9.86
N ILE A 67 8.34 -10.75 -10.75
CA ILE A 67 7.73 -11.51 -11.85
C ILE A 67 6.96 -12.74 -11.33
N THR A 68 7.45 -13.39 -10.28
CA THR A 68 6.77 -14.53 -9.66
C THR A 68 5.44 -14.10 -9.07
N ASN A 69 5.42 -13.03 -8.27
CA ASN A 69 4.21 -12.59 -7.59
C ASN A 69 3.22 -11.88 -8.54
N TYR A 70 3.71 -11.20 -9.57
CA TYR A 70 2.86 -10.70 -10.65
C TYR A 70 2.13 -11.84 -11.38
N ASN A 71 2.84 -12.93 -11.71
CA ASN A 71 2.24 -14.12 -12.32
C ASN A 71 1.27 -14.85 -11.39
N ARG A 72 1.42 -14.71 -10.07
CA ARG A 72 0.47 -15.20 -9.05
C ARG A 72 -0.75 -14.29 -8.87
N GLY A 73 -0.81 -13.14 -9.54
CA GLY A 73 -1.98 -12.26 -9.52
C GLY A 73 -1.85 -11.03 -8.61
N TYR A 74 -0.69 -10.76 -8.02
CA TYR A 74 -0.47 -9.48 -7.35
C TYR A 74 -0.41 -8.34 -8.36
N ARG A 75 -1.01 -7.20 -8.00
CA ARG A 75 -1.02 -5.96 -8.80
C ARG A 75 -0.53 -4.74 -8.04
N LEU A 76 -0.50 -4.84 -6.71
CA LEU A 76 -0.01 -3.81 -5.82
C LEU A 76 1.24 -4.34 -5.10
N PHE A 77 2.37 -3.67 -5.30
CA PHE A 77 3.64 -4.07 -4.72
C PHE A 77 4.24 -2.91 -3.97
N GLU A 78 4.91 -3.21 -2.85
CA GLU A 78 5.76 -2.25 -2.16
C GLU A 78 7.22 -2.56 -2.47
N VAL A 79 8.01 -1.50 -2.57
CA VAL A 79 9.47 -1.58 -2.75
C VAL A 79 10.16 -0.61 -1.80
N ASP A 80 11.24 -1.11 -1.19
CA ASP A 80 12.16 -0.29 -0.44
C ASP A 80 13.14 0.40 -1.41
N LEU A 81 13.27 1.72 -1.36
CA LEU A 81 14.27 2.45 -2.14
C LEU A 81 15.33 3.12 -1.25
N VAL A 82 16.59 2.84 -1.57
CA VAL A 82 17.78 3.48 -0.98
C VAL A 82 18.66 4.08 -2.08
N GLN A 83 19.53 5.01 -1.69
CA GLN A 83 20.44 5.70 -2.60
C GLN A 83 21.84 5.05 -2.59
N THR A 84 22.41 4.85 -3.77
CA THR A 84 23.81 4.42 -4.00
C THR A 84 24.79 5.58 -3.82
N THR A 85 26.10 5.30 -3.80
CA THR A 85 27.14 6.35 -3.64
C THR A 85 27.23 7.33 -4.80
N ASP A 86 26.81 6.90 -5.99
CA ASP A 86 26.68 7.69 -7.21
C ASP A 86 25.29 8.33 -7.38
N GLY A 87 24.48 8.29 -6.31
CA GLY A 87 23.26 9.09 -6.19
C GLY A 87 22.02 8.53 -6.87
N LYS A 88 22.05 7.28 -7.35
CA LYS A 88 20.90 6.60 -7.98
C LYS A 88 20.07 5.84 -6.96
N LEU A 89 18.81 5.59 -7.30
CA LEU A 89 17.90 4.81 -6.46
C LEU A 89 17.86 3.34 -6.88
N VAL A 90 17.94 2.46 -5.88
CA VAL A 90 17.94 1.01 -6.05
C VAL A 90 17.01 0.33 -5.06
N ALA A 91 16.46 -0.82 -5.48
CA ALA A 91 15.48 -1.62 -4.74
C ALA A 91 16.18 -2.43 -3.63
N ARG A 92 16.15 -1.90 -2.41
CA ARG A 92 16.84 -2.47 -1.26
C ARG A 92 16.36 -1.86 0.06
N HIS A 93 16.24 -2.68 1.11
CA HIS A 93 15.76 -2.24 2.42
C HIS A 93 16.79 -1.38 3.18
N ASP A 94 18.04 -1.83 3.27
CA ASP A 94 19.13 -1.09 3.90
C ASP A 94 20.49 -1.69 3.52
N TRP A 95 21.58 -0.99 3.83
CA TRP A 95 22.95 -1.47 3.60
C TRP A 95 23.45 -2.45 4.67
N SER A 96 22.59 -2.91 5.59
CA SER A 96 22.95 -3.93 6.57
C SER A 96 22.91 -5.32 5.92
N GLN A 97 23.69 -6.25 6.49
CA GLN A 97 23.68 -7.64 6.07
C GLN A 97 22.53 -8.45 6.70
N LYS A 98 21.72 -7.83 7.57
CA LYS A 98 20.73 -8.55 8.37
C LYS A 98 19.58 -9.09 7.52
N LEU A 99 19.10 -8.27 6.57
CA LEU A 99 17.92 -8.59 5.77
C LEU A 99 18.29 -9.07 4.36
N GLN A 100 19.39 -8.57 3.78
CA GLN A 100 19.83 -8.91 2.43
C GLN A 100 21.34 -9.19 2.44
N PRO A 101 21.77 -10.39 2.90
CA PRO A 101 23.17 -10.79 2.93
C PRO A 101 23.76 -10.96 1.53
N ASP A 102 25.09 -11.07 1.46
CA ASP A 102 25.84 -11.54 0.28
C ASP A 102 25.91 -10.64 -0.95
N LEU A 103 25.59 -9.34 -0.84
CA LEU A 103 26.15 -8.35 -1.76
C LEU A 103 27.68 -8.34 -1.58
N ALA A 104 28.34 -9.09 -2.46
CA ALA A 104 29.70 -9.55 -2.29
C ALA A 104 30.71 -8.39 -2.27
N ALA A 105 31.76 -8.58 -1.47
CA ALA A 105 32.96 -7.76 -1.29
C ALA A 105 32.87 -6.45 -0.47
N HIS A 106 31.73 -5.75 -0.36
CA HIS A 106 31.72 -4.40 0.22
C HIS A 106 31.03 -4.34 1.60
N ARG A 107 31.72 -4.86 2.62
CA ARG A 107 31.24 -4.78 4.02
C ARG A 107 31.00 -3.33 4.44
N GLY A 108 29.75 -3.00 4.78
CA GLY A 108 29.39 -1.78 5.54
C GLY A 108 29.54 -0.45 4.80
N ARG A 109 29.63 -0.45 3.47
CA ARG A 109 29.63 0.79 2.67
C ARG A 109 28.55 0.73 1.61
N ASN A 110 27.86 1.86 1.41
CA ASN A 110 27.06 2.10 0.22
C ASN A 110 27.93 1.78 -1.01
N VAL A 111 27.36 1.09 -2.00
CA VAL A 111 28.03 0.74 -3.26
C VAL A 111 27.58 1.69 -4.37
N THR A 112 28.29 1.71 -5.50
CA THR A 112 27.80 2.37 -6.72
C THR A 112 26.67 1.56 -7.36
N THR A 113 25.88 2.17 -8.23
CA THR A 113 24.84 1.48 -9.00
C THR A 113 25.41 0.30 -9.78
N LEU A 114 26.53 0.50 -10.48
CA LEU A 114 27.19 -0.56 -11.25
C LEU A 114 27.61 -1.75 -10.35
N GLN A 115 28.11 -1.49 -9.15
CA GLN A 115 28.46 -2.55 -8.21
C GLN A 115 27.20 -3.28 -7.69
N PHE A 116 26.12 -2.53 -7.45
CA PHE A 116 24.84 -3.10 -7.03
C PHE A 116 24.26 -4.01 -8.12
N GLU A 117 24.17 -3.54 -9.35
CA GLU A 117 23.65 -4.30 -10.51
C GLU A 117 24.43 -5.59 -10.77
N ASN A 118 25.76 -5.57 -10.57
CA ASN A 118 26.62 -6.74 -10.75
C ASN A 118 26.63 -7.69 -9.54
N SER A 119 25.79 -7.45 -8.52
CA SER A 119 25.71 -8.28 -7.32
C SER A 119 24.36 -8.99 -7.23
N LEU A 120 24.36 -10.25 -6.84
CA LEU A 120 23.12 -10.96 -6.55
C LEU A 120 22.65 -10.71 -5.11
N ILE A 121 21.35 -10.52 -4.93
CA ILE A 121 20.71 -10.45 -3.62
C ILE A 121 20.62 -11.89 -3.07
N MET A 122 21.16 -12.11 -1.86
CA MET A 122 21.26 -13.44 -1.25
C MET A 122 21.97 -14.47 -2.14
N GLY A 123 22.87 -14.02 -3.02
CA GLY A 123 23.57 -14.87 -3.99
C GLY A 123 22.67 -15.53 -5.05
N ARG A 124 21.39 -15.15 -5.16
CA ARG A 124 20.38 -15.87 -5.95
C ARG A 124 19.52 -15.00 -6.85
N PHE A 125 19.21 -13.77 -6.42
CA PHE A 125 18.17 -12.95 -7.07
C PHE A 125 18.76 -11.69 -7.69
N HIS A 126 18.20 -11.27 -8.83
CA HIS A 126 18.68 -10.12 -9.56
C HIS A 126 18.18 -8.82 -8.92
N PRO A 127 19.09 -7.88 -8.64
CA PRO A 127 18.76 -6.57 -8.11
C PRO A 127 17.97 -5.74 -9.13
N LEU A 128 17.22 -4.75 -8.65
CA LEU A 128 16.52 -3.78 -9.48
C LEU A 128 16.96 -2.36 -9.15
N THR A 129 17.24 -1.57 -10.18
CA THR A 129 17.37 -0.11 -10.07
C THR A 129 16.00 0.56 -10.30
N LEU A 130 15.89 1.86 -10.00
CA LEU A 130 14.68 2.61 -10.34
C LEU A 130 14.35 2.54 -11.85
N PRO A 131 15.30 2.76 -12.79
CA PRO A 131 15.05 2.54 -14.21
C PRO A 131 14.45 1.17 -14.54
N ASP A 132 14.95 0.08 -13.94
CA ASP A 132 14.41 -1.26 -14.16
C ASP A 132 12.96 -1.37 -13.68
N ILE A 133 12.65 -0.82 -12.50
CA ILE A 133 11.27 -0.79 -11.98
C ILE A 133 10.34 0.00 -12.90
N LEU A 134 10.78 1.16 -13.40
CA LEU A 134 9.97 1.96 -14.32
C LEU A 134 9.72 1.21 -15.64
N GLN A 135 10.71 0.48 -16.15
CA GLN A 135 10.54 -0.39 -17.32
C GLN A 135 9.51 -1.51 -17.04
N LEU A 136 9.56 -2.14 -15.86
CA LEU A 136 8.54 -3.10 -15.44
C LEU A 136 7.16 -2.45 -15.39
N MET A 137 7.03 -1.25 -14.83
CA MET A 137 5.75 -0.54 -14.81
C MET A 137 5.23 -0.23 -16.23
N GLN A 138 6.10 0.08 -17.19
CA GLN A 138 5.68 0.26 -18.60
C GLN A 138 5.21 -1.06 -19.22
N GLN A 139 5.91 -2.16 -18.94
CA GLN A 139 5.58 -3.49 -19.48
C GLN A 139 4.30 -4.07 -18.86
N TYR A 140 4.03 -3.77 -17.59
CA TYR A 140 2.89 -4.28 -16.82
C TYR A 140 1.97 -3.10 -16.43
N PRO A 141 0.97 -2.77 -17.25
CA PRO A 141 0.18 -1.54 -17.09
C PRO A 141 -0.75 -1.55 -15.85
N ASP A 142 -1.03 -2.72 -15.30
CA ASP A 142 -1.82 -2.93 -14.08
C ASP A 142 -0.95 -3.13 -12.82
N PHE A 143 0.34 -2.82 -12.91
CA PHE A 143 1.25 -2.75 -11.76
C PHE A 143 1.21 -1.36 -11.10
N ASP A 144 0.69 -1.28 -9.88
CA ASP A 144 0.79 -0.13 -8.99
C ASP A 144 1.93 -0.32 -7.97
N LEU A 145 2.75 0.72 -7.79
CA LEU A 145 3.95 0.69 -6.97
C LEU A 145 3.81 1.59 -5.73
N ILE A 146 3.87 0.97 -4.55
CA ILE A 146 4.06 1.67 -3.28
C ILE A 146 5.57 1.85 -3.06
N VAL A 147 5.98 3.07 -2.73
CA VAL A 147 7.41 3.40 -2.50
C VAL A 147 7.64 3.68 -1.03
N ASP A 148 8.39 2.81 -0.35
CA ASP A 148 8.92 3.03 0.99
C ASP A 148 10.30 3.71 0.90
N THR A 149 10.37 4.93 1.43
CA THR A 149 11.64 5.64 1.61
C THR A 149 12.31 5.28 2.93
N LYS A 150 13.59 4.95 2.83
CA LYS A 150 14.47 4.73 3.98
C LYS A 150 15.29 5.96 4.36
N ALA A 151 15.03 7.10 3.72
CA ALA A 151 15.62 8.38 4.07
C ALA A 151 15.25 8.79 5.51
N GLY A 152 16.22 9.35 6.23
CA GLY A 152 16.08 9.71 7.64
C GLY A 152 15.86 11.21 7.89
N SER A 153 16.24 12.07 6.94
CA SER A 153 16.09 13.52 7.04
C SER A 153 15.21 14.09 5.93
N LYS A 154 14.69 15.31 6.15
CA LYS A 154 13.90 16.04 5.15
C LYS A 154 14.67 16.24 3.85
N GLU A 155 15.96 16.58 3.93
CA GLU A 155 16.82 16.81 2.77
C GLU A 155 17.01 15.52 1.97
N GLN A 156 17.21 14.39 2.65
CA GLN A 156 17.32 13.08 1.98
C GLN A 156 15.99 12.68 1.32
N ILE A 157 14.86 12.90 1.97
CA ILE A 157 13.52 12.68 1.40
C ILE A 157 13.35 13.56 0.15
N GLN A 158 13.70 14.85 0.22
CA GLN A 158 13.63 15.77 -0.91
C GLN A 158 14.49 15.29 -2.08
N GLN A 159 15.74 14.91 -1.83
CA GLN A 159 16.65 14.40 -2.85
C GLN A 159 16.12 13.12 -3.49
N GLN A 160 15.66 12.16 -2.68
CA GLN A 160 15.12 10.88 -3.16
C GLN A 160 13.88 11.08 -4.03
N PHE A 161 12.88 11.84 -3.57
CA PHE A 161 11.65 12.05 -4.33
C PHE A 161 11.87 12.96 -5.55
N ALA A 162 12.74 13.96 -5.49
CA ALA A 162 13.11 14.75 -6.67
C ALA A 162 13.82 13.88 -7.71
N HIS A 163 14.72 12.99 -7.28
CA HIS A 163 15.37 12.04 -8.18
C HIS A 163 14.34 11.10 -8.83
N LEU A 164 13.44 10.52 -8.02
CA LEU A 164 12.38 9.64 -8.50
C LEU A 164 11.51 10.34 -9.55
N VAL A 165 10.98 11.53 -9.24
CA VAL A 165 10.11 12.28 -10.17
C VAL A 165 10.87 12.63 -11.44
N ASN A 166 12.12 13.06 -11.35
CA ASN A 166 12.94 13.40 -12.51
C ASN A 166 13.25 12.19 -13.41
N GLU A 167 13.48 11.01 -12.85
CA GLU A 167 13.67 9.78 -13.64
C GLU A 167 12.34 9.36 -14.29
N VAL A 168 11.22 9.41 -13.57
CA VAL A 168 9.89 9.11 -14.14
C VAL A 168 9.53 10.06 -15.27
N GLN A 169 9.76 11.36 -15.11
CA GLN A 169 9.49 12.36 -16.15
C GLN A 169 10.30 12.15 -17.42
N ARG A 170 11.50 11.56 -17.32
CA ARG A 170 12.34 11.20 -18.48
C ARG A 170 11.88 9.91 -19.16
N THR A 171 11.35 8.96 -18.39
CA THR A 171 10.94 7.64 -18.89
C THR A 171 9.51 7.65 -19.44
N ASP A 172 8.54 7.99 -18.60
CA ASP A 172 7.13 8.14 -18.94
C ASP A 172 6.39 8.85 -17.79
N PRO A 173 6.02 10.15 -17.96
CA PRO A 173 5.33 10.91 -16.95
C PRO A 173 4.01 10.28 -16.46
N ALA A 174 3.35 9.45 -17.27
CA ALA A 174 2.09 8.81 -16.90
C ALA A 174 2.25 7.80 -15.75
N LEU A 175 3.46 7.27 -15.53
CA LEU A 175 3.75 6.35 -14.42
C LEU A 175 3.54 6.99 -13.04
N LEU A 176 3.62 8.32 -12.92
CA LEU A 176 3.35 9.01 -11.65
C LEU A 176 1.93 8.76 -11.12
N ASN A 177 0.98 8.40 -11.99
CA ASN A 177 -0.38 8.04 -11.58
C ASN A 177 -0.45 6.67 -10.87
N ARG A 178 0.57 5.82 -11.05
CA ARG A 178 0.66 4.47 -10.47
C ARG A 178 1.77 4.35 -9.41
N ILE A 179 2.43 5.45 -9.07
CA ILE A 179 3.39 5.51 -7.96
C ILE A 179 2.68 6.09 -6.74
N ILE A 180 2.79 5.39 -5.62
CA ILE A 180 2.07 5.65 -4.37
C ILE A 180 3.11 5.86 -3.26
N PRO A 181 3.50 7.11 -2.96
CA PRO A 181 4.42 7.37 -1.87
C PRO A 181 3.86 6.89 -0.53
N GLU A 182 4.67 6.15 0.23
CA GLU A 182 4.37 5.84 1.63
C GLU A 182 4.84 6.99 2.53
N ILE A 183 3.87 7.69 3.14
CA ILE A 183 4.09 8.90 3.92
C ILE A 183 4.17 8.54 5.41
N PHE A 184 5.25 8.92 6.10
CA PHE A 184 5.44 8.57 7.52
C PHE A 184 5.11 9.69 8.51
N SER A 185 4.94 10.92 8.05
CA SER A 185 4.63 12.08 8.90
C SER A 185 3.94 13.19 8.10
N PRO A 186 3.23 14.13 8.78
CA PRO A 186 2.71 15.34 8.15
C PRO A 186 3.79 16.19 7.46
N GLU A 187 4.98 16.30 8.05
CA GLU A 187 6.09 17.03 7.43
C GLU A 187 6.56 16.35 6.13
N MET A 188 6.65 15.01 6.13
CA MET A 188 6.98 14.27 4.93
C MET A 188 5.90 14.44 3.86
N TYR A 189 4.62 14.47 4.24
CA TYR A 189 3.53 14.76 3.30
C TYR A 189 3.76 16.09 2.58
N ASP A 190 3.95 17.18 3.33
CA ASP A 190 4.14 18.50 2.73
C ASP A 190 5.40 18.54 1.86
N THR A 191 6.45 17.83 2.28
CA THR A 191 7.72 17.71 1.53
C THR A 191 7.53 16.98 0.20
N VAL A 192 6.88 15.81 0.20
CA VAL A 192 6.68 14.97 -1.00
C VAL A 192 5.69 15.63 -1.95
N MET A 193 4.57 16.14 -1.43
CA MET A 193 3.53 16.78 -2.22
C MET A 193 3.98 18.13 -2.80
N GLY A 194 4.94 18.80 -2.16
CA GLY A 194 5.59 19.99 -2.71
C GLY A 194 6.52 19.71 -3.90
N ILE A 195 7.01 18.47 -4.05
CA ILE A 195 7.84 18.06 -5.20
C ILE A 195 6.96 17.68 -6.38
N HIS A 196 5.95 16.84 -6.13
CA HIS A 196 4.96 16.47 -7.11
C HIS A 196 3.63 16.14 -6.41
N PRO A 197 2.48 16.65 -6.88
CA PRO A 197 1.20 16.35 -6.27
C PRO A 197 0.73 14.93 -6.66
N PHE A 198 1.32 13.91 -6.04
CA PHE A 198 0.97 12.52 -6.31
C PHE A 198 -0.54 12.30 -6.09
N PRO A 199 -1.26 11.77 -7.09
CA PRO A 199 -2.70 11.55 -6.97
C PRO A 199 -2.98 10.50 -5.88
N ASN A 200 -2.17 9.44 -5.87
CA ASN A 200 -2.24 8.34 -4.92
C ASN A 200 -1.13 8.46 -3.86
N LYS A 201 -1.47 8.21 -2.59
CA LYS A 201 -0.51 8.09 -1.48
C LYS A 201 -1.11 7.26 -0.36
N ILE A 202 -0.26 6.72 0.50
CA ILE A 202 -0.68 5.95 1.68
C ILE A 202 0.00 6.52 2.93
N TYR A 203 -0.76 6.77 4.00
CA TYR A 203 -0.20 7.24 5.27
C TYR A 203 0.16 6.07 6.17
N SER A 204 1.44 5.94 6.52
CA SER A 204 1.97 4.81 7.27
C SER A 204 2.22 5.15 8.73
N LEU A 205 1.59 4.38 9.61
CA LEU A 205 1.59 4.61 11.05
C LEU A 205 2.77 3.96 11.79
N TYR A 206 3.72 3.34 11.07
CA TYR A 206 4.81 2.59 11.67
C TYR A 206 5.80 3.46 12.46
N LYS A 207 6.14 4.65 11.96
CA LYS A 207 7.14 5.57 12.57
C LYS A 207 6.53 6.64 13.48
N THR A 208 5.21 6.73 13.59
CA THR A 208 4.53 7.78 14.36
C THR A 208 4.02 7.26 15.70
N GLY A 209 4.03 8.14 16.71
CA GLY A 209 3.37 7.94 18.01
C GLY A 209 1.98 8.59 18.10
N ALA A 210 1.44 9.12 17.00
CA ALA A 210 0.18 9.88 16.99
C ALA A 210 -1.01 9.09 17.55
N SER A 211 -1.94 9.80 18.20
CA SER A 211 -3.20 9.24 18.68
C SER A 211 -4.15 8.94 17.53
N ALA A 212 -5.18 8.13 17.78
CA ALA A 212 -6.18 7.81 16.76
C ALA A 212 -6.89 9.06 16.23
N GLU A 213 -7.16 10.03 17.11
CA GLU A 213 -7.82 11.30 16.80
C GLU A 213 -6.97 12.13 15.84
N SER A 214 -5.68 12.34 16.16
CA SER A 214 -4.76 13.09 15.29
C SER A 214 -4.53 12.39 13.95
N ILE A 215 -4.52 11.05 13.92
CA ILE A 215 -4.43 10.28 12.67
C ILE A 215 -5.67 10.56 11.80
N VAL A 216 -6.87 10.47 12.38
CA VAL A 216 -8.13 10.69 11.67
C VAL A 216 -8.25 12.14 11.19
N GLU A 217 -7.82 13.11 11.99
CA GLU A 217 -7.77 14.51 11.63
C GLU A 217 -6.87 14.75 10.41
N PHE A 218 -5.63 14.24 10.46
CA PHE A 218 -4.68 14.37 9.36
C PHE A 218 -5.18 13.72 8.07
N VAL A 219 -5.75 12.51 8.18
CA VAL A 219 -6.35 11.78 7.06
C VAL A 219 -7.49 12.58 6.41
N ARG A 220 -8.32 13.25 7.22
CA ARG A 220 -9.42 14.08 6.72
C ARG A 220 -8.92 15.37 6.07
N ASP A 221 -8.04 16.09 6.75
CA ASP A 221 -7.48 17.36 6.28
C ASP A 221 -6.80 17.20 4.91
N LYS A 222 -5.99 16.16 4.77
CA LYS A 222 -5.24 15.87 3.53
C LYS A 222 -5.99 14.98 2.54
N GLN A 223 -7.24 14.61 2.85
CA GLN A 223 -8.10 13.76 2.00
C GLN A 223 -7.40 12.45 1.58
N LEU A 224 -6.72 11.82 2.54
CA LEU A 224 -6.05 10.55 2.31
C LEU A 224 -7.06 9.41 2.23
N THR A 225 -6.91 8.54 1.23
CA THR A 225 -7.82 7.42 1.00
C THR A 225 -7.29 6.09 1.52
N ALA A 226 -6.04 6.04 1.98
CA ALA A 226 -5.43 4.83 2.53
C ALA A 226 -4.50 5.11 3.72
N VAL A 227 -4.50 4.18 4.68
CA VAL A 227 -3.61 4.17 5.85
C VAL A 227 -2.99 2.78 6.00
N ALA A 228 -1.67 2.71 6.10
CA ALA A 228 -0.95 1.49 6.47
C ALA A 228 -0.59 1.51 7.96
N MET A 229 -0.66 0.39 8.67
CA MET A 229 -0.32 0.34 10.09
C MET A 229 0.23 -1.00 10.54
N PRO A 230 1.08 -1.04 11.57
CA PRO A 230 1.50 -2.29 12.18
C PRO A 230 0.33 -2.93 12.95
N VAL A 231 0.32 -4.26 13.02
CA VAL A 231 -0.77 -5.07 13.65
C VAL A 231 -1.18 -4.54 15.03
N TYR A 232 -0.22 -4.13 15.87
CA TYR A 232 -0.50 -3.66 17.22
C TYR A 232 -1.41 -2.42 17.25
N ARG A 233 -1.40 -1.57 16.22
CA ARG A 233 -2.25 -0.37 16.15
C ARG A 233 -3.73 -0.73 16.07
N VAL A 234 -4.07 -1.86 15.44
CA VAL A 234 -5.45 -2.36 15.39
C VAL A 234 -5.95 -2.72 16.79
N TYR A 235 -5.09 -3.32 17.62
CA TYR A 235 -5.45 -3.75 18.97
C TYR A 235 -5.42 -2.62 20.00
N LEU A 236 -4.43 -1.72 19.94
CA LEU A 236 -4.32 -0.60 20.88
C LEU A 236 -5.38 0.48 20.61
N ASN A 237 -5.79 0.65 19.35
CA ASN A 237 -6.74 1.67 18.93
C ASN A 237 -7.95 1.01 18.26
N PRO A 238 -8.82 0.30 19.01
CA PRO A 238 -9.90 -0.51 18.43
C PRO A 238 -10.91 0.30 17.60
N ASN A 239 -11.01 1.62 17.85
CA ASN A 239 -11.87 2.52 17.09
C ASN A 239 -11.23 3.10 15.82
N LEU A 240 -9.90 2.96 15.64
CA LEU A 240 -9.19 3.57 14.52
C LEU A 240 -9.65 2.98 13.18
N VAL A 241 -9.59 1.65 13.04
CA VAL A 241 -9.99 0.96 11.80
C VAL A 241 -11.46 1.20 11.45
N PRO A 242 -12.44 1.03 12.38
CA PRO A 242 -13.83 1.36 12.10
C PRO A 242 -14.06 2.83 11.70
N THR A 243 -13.35 3.76 12.33
CA THR A 243 -13.47 5.19 12.02
C THR A 243 -12.93 5.51 10.62
N LEU A 244 -11.76 4.97 10.27
CA LEU A 244 -11.20 5.10 8.91
C LEU A 244 -12.16 4.53 7.87
N HIS A 245 -12.67 3.32 8.10
CA HIS A 245 -13.62 2.67 7.21
C HIS A 245 -14.90 3.50 7.00
N LYS A 246 -15.45 4.10 8.07
CA LYS A 246 -16.61 5.00 7.98
C LYS A 246 -16.35 6.24 7.10
N PHE A 247 -15.11 6.70 7.04
CA PHE A 247 -14.69 7.79 6.15
C PHE A 247 -14.28 7.33 4.75
N GLY A 248 -14.49 6.06 4.39
CA GLY A 248 -14.10 5.50 3.10
C GLY A 248 -12.60 5.25 2.95
N VAL A 249 -11.84 5.31 4.05
CA VAL A 249 -10.39 5.15 4.05
C VAL A 249 -10.01 3.69 4.21
N LYS A 250 -9.21 3.16 3.29
CA LYS A 250 -8.75 1.76 3.30
C LYS A 250 -7.61 1.58 4.30
N SER A 251 -7.76 0.62 5.21
CA SER A 251 -6.74 0.26 6.20
C SER A 251 -5.94 -0.96 5.73
N TYR A 252 -4.64 -0.80 5.55
CA TYR A 252 -3.70 -1.88 5.28
C TYR A 252 -2.88 -2.19 6.53
N VAL A 253 -2.60 -3.46 6.78
CA VAL A 253 -1.82 -3.89 7.95
C VAL A 253 -0.55 -4.61 7.54
N HIS A 254 0.58 -4.22 8.13
CA HIS A 254 1.89 -4.80 7.83
C HIS A 254 2.61 -5.41 9.05
N THR A 255 3.49 -6.39 8.87
CA THR A 255 3.44 -7.40 7.78
C THR A 255 2.73 -8.62 8.36
N VAL A 256 1.74 -9.15 7.65
CA VAL A 256 0.91 -10.26 8.13
C VAL A 256 1.12 -11.46 7.23
N ASN A 257 1.69 -12.53 7.77
CA ASN A 257 2.01 -13.76 7.05
C ASN A 257 1.21 -14.96 7.57
N SER A 258 0.15 -14.74 8.34
CA SER A 258 -0.71 -15.82 8.87
C SER A 258 -2.15 -15.60 8.38
N ARG A 259 -2.67 -16.55 7.57
CA ARG A 259 -4.05 -16.50 7.08
C ARG A 259 -5.08 -16.38 8.23
N PRO A 260 -4.99 -17.16 9.33
CA PRO A 260 -5.86 -16.96 10.49
C PRO A 260 -5.82 -15.53 11.05
N VAL A 261 -4.64 -14.91 11.11
CA VAL A 261 -4.49 -13.52 11.57
C VAL A 261 -5.14 -12.55 10.58
N MET A 262 -4.94 -12.73 9.27
CA MET A 262 -5.62 -11.91 8.24
C MET A 262 -7.15 -12.01 8.36
N GLN A 263 -7.69 -13.20 8.60
CA GLN A 263 -9.12 -13.42 8.80
C GLN A 263 -9.63 -12.71 10.05
N ILE A 264 -8.92 -12.79 11.18
CA ILE A 264 -9.27 -12.09 12.41
C ILE A 264 -9.25 -10.57 12.18
N LEU A 265 -8.18 -10.03 11.61
CA LEU A 265 -8.04 -8.60 11.34
C LEU A 265 -9.10 -8.09 10.34
N SER A 266 -9.47 -8.89 9.35
CA SER A 266 -10.55 -8.56 8.41
C SER A 266 -11.89 -8.39 9.14
N ARG A 267 -12.16 -9.19 10.19
CA ARG A 267 -13.38 -9.02 11.03
C ARG A 267 -13.37 -7.73 11.85
N PHE A 268 -12.20 -7.18 12.14
CA PHE A 268 -12.06 -5.84 12.73
C PHE A 268 -12.21 -4.70 11.71
N GLY A 269 -12.52 -5.02 10.44
CA GLY A 269 -12.71 -4.04 9.37
C GLY A 269 -11.42 -3.65 8.65
N VAL A 270 -10.32 -4.38 8.84
CA VAL A 270 -9.10 -4.17 8.05
C VAL A 270 -9.37 -4.48 6.58
N HIS A 271 -9.01 -3.54 5.71
CA HIS A 271 -9.24 -3.69 4.27
C HIS A 271 -8.26 -4.69 3.64
N GLY A 272 -6.95 -4.56 3.93
CA GLY A 272 -5.92 -5.36 3.28
C GLY A 272 -4.63 -5.53 4.08
N PHE A 273 -3.65 -6.23 3.50
CA PHE A 273 -2.43 -6.65 4.18
C PHE A 273 -1.19 -6.50 3.30
N TYR A 274 -0.08 -6.09 3.92
CA TYR A 274 1.24 -6.33 3.38
C TYR A 274 1.65 -7.75 3.77
N THR A 275 2.17 -8.52 2.82
CA THR A 275 2.53 -9.92 3.07
C THR A 275 3.79 -10.31 2.30
N ASP A 276 4.57 -11.21 2.91
CA ASP A 276 5.70 -11.88 2.31
C ASP A 276 5.32 -13.27 1.78
N GLN A 277 4.04 -13.63 1.85
CA GLN A 277 3.58 -14.96 1.46
C GLN A 277 3.73 -15.21 -0.04
N GLU A 278 3.98 -16.47 -0.37
CA GLU A 278 4.16 -16.93 -1.74
C GLU A 278 2.86 -17.39 -2.41
N GLU A 279 1.77 -17.50 -1.66
CA GLU A 279 0.48 -17.82 -2.25
C GLU A 279 -0.14 -16.61 -2.98
N SER A 280 -1.03 -16.89 -3.93
CA SER A 280 -1.74 -15.86 -4.69
C SER A 280 -2.69 -15.04 -3.79
N PRO A 281 -3.06 -13.81 -4.20
CA PRO A 281 -4.06 -13.04 -3.48
C PRO A 281 -5.41 -13.74 -3.37
N ALA A 282 -5.79 -14.50 -4.40
CA ALA A 282 -7.02 -15.29 -4.38
C ALA A 282 -6.97 -16.31 -3.23
N GLU A 283 -5.89 -17.10 -3.13
CA GLU A 283 -5.73 -18.15 -2.12
C GLU A 283 -5.64 -17.61 -0.69
N LEU A 284 -4.91 -16.52 -0.47
CA LEU A 284 -4.75 -15.91 0.86
C LEU A 284 -6.04 -15.26 1.37
N MET A 285 -6.87 -14.75 0.45
CA MET A 285 -8.14 -14.12 0.78
C MET A 285 -9.33 -15.09 0.79
N LEU A 286 -9.10 -16.39 0.54
CA LEU A 286 -10.14 -17.40 0.74
C LEU A 286 -10.59 -17.43 2.21
N ALA A 287 -11.90 -17.43 2.39
CA ALA A 287 -12.52 -17.66 3.67
C ALA A 287 -12.52 -19.16 3.97
N ASP A 288 -11.37 -19.71 4.39
CA ASP A 288 -11.37 -21.07 4.94
C ASP A 288 -12.16 -21.12 6.25
N ALA A 289 -12.95 -22.19 6.44
CA ALA A 289 -13.65 -22.46 7.68
C ALA A 289 -12.66 -22.43 8.86
N PRO A 290 -13.05 -21.88 10.03
CA PRO A 290 -12.11 -21.69 11.12
C PRO A 290 -11.51 -23.03 11.55
N PRO A 291 -10.18 -23.13 11.75
CA PRO A 291 -9.62 -24.29 12.43
C PRO A 291 -10.26 -24.40 13.81
N GLY A 292 -10.70 -25.61 14.18
CA GLY A 292 -11.51 -25.88 15.37
C GLY A 292 -10.88 -25.48 16.70
N HIS A 293 -9.61 -25.04 16.71
CA HIS A 293 -8.94 -24.48 17.88
C HIS A 293 -7.95 -23.39 17.43
N VAL A 294 -8.14 -22.16 17.93
CA VAL A 294 -7.15 -21.07 17.85
C VAL A 294 -6.67 -20.82 19.28
N GLU A 295 -5.44 -21.20 19.59
CA GLU A 295 -4.83 -20.87 20.89
C GLU A 295 -4.47 -19.38 20.95
N PHE A 296 -5.33 -18.58 21.57
CA PHE A 296 -5.17 -17.13 21.73
C PHE A 296 -3.91 -16.71 22.52
N SER A 297 -3.32 -17.61 23.31
CA SER A 297 -2.18 -17.36 24.22
C SER A 297 -0.86 -17.12 23.49
N GLU A 298 -0.52 -17.94 22.48
CA GLU A 298 0.69 -17.76 21.65
C GLU A 298 0.60 -16.53 20.73
N TYR A 299 -0.62 -16.16 20.31
CA TYR A 299 -0.85 -14.99 19.47
C TYR A 299 -0.70 -13.67 20.24
N MET A 300 -1.20 -13.61 21.46
CA MET A 300 -0.96 -12.45 22.33
C MET A 300 0.52 -12.33 22.70
N SER A 301 1.23 -13.45 22.93
CA SER A 301 2.64 -13.41 23.30
C SER A 301 3.53 -12.90 22.17
N SER A 302 3.32 -13.32 20.91
CA SER A 302 4.04 -12.78 19.75
C SER A 302 3.76 -11.30 19.50
N GLY A 303 2.50 -10.86 19.63
CA GLY A 303 2.11 -9.44 19.57
C GLY A 303 2.75 -8.61 20.68
N LEU A 304 2.76 -9.12 21.92
CA LEU A 304 3.36 -8.46 23.08
C LEU A 304 4.89 -8.43 23.05
N VAL A 305 5.54 -9.47 22.53
CA VAL A 305 7.00 -9.50 22.31
C VAL A 305 7.42 -8.44 21.29
N ASN A 306 6.64 -8.27 20.22
CA ASN A 306 6.84 -7.18 19.26
C ASN A 306 6.60 -5.79 19.89
N ILE A 307 5.57 -5.64 20.73
CA ILE A 307 5.32 -4.39 21.48
C ILE A 307 6.52 -4.05 22.38
N ARG A 308 7.07 -5.02 23.12
CA ARG A 308 8.23 -4.80 24.00
C ARG A 308 9.47 -4.32 23.23
N ASN A 309 9.74 -4.94 22.07
CA ASN A 309 10.88 -4.57 21.22
C ASN A 309 10.70 -3.20 20.54
N ILE A 310 9.46 -2.83 20.18
CA ILE A 310 9.12 -1.54 19.57
C ILE A 310 9.15 -0.42 20.60
N VAL A 311 8.59 -0.63 21.80
CA VAL A 311 8.69 0.34 22.91
C VAL A 311 10.16 0.63 23.23
N MET A 312 11.03 -0.38 23.19
CA MET A 312 12.48 -0.16 23.35
C MET A 312 13.11 0.62 22.19
N LYS A 313 12.69 0.40 20.93
CA LYS A 313 13.16 1.19 19.77
C LYS A 313 12.70 2.64 19.80
N VAL A 314 11.42 2.90 20.09
CA VAL A 314 10.86 4.27 20.19
C VAL A 314 11.52 5.03 21.33
N ARG A 315 11.77 4.37 22.46
CA ARG A 315 12.47 4.97 23.61
C ARG A 315 13.94 5.28 23.33
N ASN A 316 14.60 4.52 22.45
CA ASN A 316 16.00 4.73 22.08
C ASN A 316 16.19 5.73 20.92
N ASN A 317 15.16 5.98 20.10
CA ASN A 317 15.20 6.99 19.02
C ASN A 317 14.62 8.35 19.43
N GLY A 318 14.10 8.49 20.66
CA GLY A 318 13.53 9.75 21.18
C GLY A 318 14.55 10.73 21.79
N TYR A 319 15.84 10.42 21.74
CA TYR A 319 16.92 11.32 22.16
C TYR A 319 18.13 11.10 21.25
N LYS A 320 18.14 11.75 20.08
CA LYS A 320 19.33 12.18 19.35
C LYS A 320 18.92 13.10 18.21
#